data_AF-A0A969NMK1-F1
#
_entry.id   AF-A0A969NMK1-F1
#
_cell.length_a   1.000
_cell.length_b   1.000
_cell.length_c   1.000
_cell.angle_alpha   90.00
_cell.angle_beta   90.00
_cell.angle_gamma   90.00
#
_symmetry.space_group_name_H-M   'P 1'
#
loop_
_entity.id
_entity.type
_entity.pdbx_description
1 polymer ?
#
loop_
_entity_poly.entity_id
_entity_poly.type
_entity_poly.pdbx_seq_one_letter_code
_entity_poly.pdbx_strand_id
1 'polypeptide(L)'
;MPKSNAKGIRLWDRSNSGEIHQVLEGTALFLDERTVILASTGVPTLNQGTVEPVMLEAQTDDINMISVTEYFYAVSQLNWSNPNTAQRLAITLKRTDDELKNHAAQEIRLGLLRGKPTIIDKPKKVGSL
;
A
#
# COMPACT_ATOMS: atom_id res chain seq x y z
N MET A 1 15.50 12.41 16.91
CA MET A 1 14.24 13.18 16.97
C MET A 1 13.08 12.22 16.70
N PRO A 2 12.09 12.09 17.60
CA PRO A 2 10.92 11.27 17.32
C PRO A 2 10.11 11.95 16.22
N LYS A 3 9.81 11.23 15.14
CA LYS A 3 8.99 11.74 14.03
C LYS A 3 7.59 12.04 14.59
N SER A 4 7.22 13.31 14.69
CA SER A 4 5.98 13.77 15.33
C SER A 4 4.71 13.47 14.53
N ASN A 5 4.83 13.10 13.25
CA ASN A 5 3.69 12.95 12.36
C ASN A 5 3.73 11.58 11.68
N ALA A 6 3.04 10.61 12.26
CA ALA A 6 2.66 9.40 11.53
C ALA A 6 1.50 9.76 10.60
N LYS A 7 1.68 9.66 9.28
CA LYS A 7 0.58 9.77 8.32
C LYS A 7 -0.22 8.47 8.39
N GLY A 8 -1.29 8.44 9.18
CA GLY A 8 -2.20 7.29 9.28
C GLY A 8 -2.18 6.57 10.63
N ILE A 9 -3.03 5.54 10.74
CA ILE A 9 -3.20 4.74 11.97
C ILE A 9 -1.92 3.94 12.27
N ARG A 10 -1.63 3.76 13.55
CA ARG A 10 -0.54 2.93 14.07
C ARG A 10 -1.08 2.05 15.19
N LEU A 11 -0.54 0.84 15.30
CA LEU A 11 -0.87 -0.10 16.35
C LEU A 11 0.38 -0.43 17.16
N TRP A 12 0.22 -0.47 18.48
CA TRP A 12 1.22 -0.91 19.44
C TRP A 12 0.53 -1.74 20.51
N ASP A 13 1.26 -2.70 21.05
CA ASP A 13 0.82 -3.44 22.22
C ASP A 13 1.42 -2.79 23.48
N ARG A 14 0.64 -2.73 24.55
CA ARG A 14 1.11 -2.20 25.84
C ARG A 14 1.00 -3.31 26.87
N SER A 15 2.15 -3.76 27.38
CA SER A 15 2.20 -4.80 28.39
C SER A 15 1.63 -4.30 29.73
N ASN A 16 1.33 -5.25 30.63
CA ASN A 16 0.87 -4.93 31.98
C ASN A 16 1.90 -4.13 32.80
N SER A 17 3.19 -4.21 32.48
CA SER A 17 4.25 -3.37 33.08
C SER A 17 4.32 -1.97 32.48
N GLY A 18 3.51 -1.67 31.47
CA GLY A 18 3.45 -0.40 30.78
C GLY A 18 4.46 -0.23 29.64
N GLU A 19 5.22 -1.29 29.32
CA GLU A 19 6.14 -1.30 28.18
C GLU A 19 5.36 -1.33 26.86
N ILE A 20 5.88 -0.62 25.85
CA ILE A 20 5.25 -0.52 24.53
C ILE A 20 6.04 -1.39 23.56
N HIS A 21 5.34 -2.32 22.90
CA HIS A 21 5.90 -3.22 21.91
C HIS A 21 5.19 -3.07 20.57
N GLN A 22 5.84 -3.54 19.50
CA GLN A 22 5.16 -3.70 18.22
C GLN A 22 4.15 -4.83 18.32
N VAL A 23 3.00 -4.67 17.68
CA VAL A 23 2.00 -5.74 17.63
C VAL A 23 2.54 -6.94 16.85
N LEU A 24 2.04 -8.12 17.21
CA LEU A 24 2.26 -9.34 16.43
C LEU A 24 1.57 -9.20 15.07
N GLU A 25 2.20 -9.73 14.03
CA GLU A 25 1.53 -9.85 12.74
C GLU A 25 0.25 -10.72 12.87
N GLY A 26 -0.78 -10.36 12.12
CA GLY A 26 -2.11 -10.97 12.23
C GLY A 26 -3.00 -10.36 13.30
N THR A 27 -2.50 -9.42 14.11
CA THR A 27 -3.33 -8.72 15.11
C THR A 27 -4.45 -7.94 14.41
N ALA A 28 -5.70 -8.25 14.75
CA ALA A 28 -6.90 -7.62 14.21
C ALA A 28 -7.69 -6.91 15.31
N LEU A 29 -8.03 -5.65 15.06
CA LEU A 29 -8.92 -4.85 15.90
C LEU A 29 -10.23 -4.62 15.16
N PHE A 30 -11.29 -5.29 15.61
CA PHE A 30 -12.65 -5.10 15.11
C PHE A 30 -13.21 -3.83 15.75
N LEU A 31 -13.47 -2.81 14.93
CA LEU A 31 -14.09 -1.56 15.39
C LEU A 31 -15.61 -1.71 15.48
N ASP A 32 -16.18 -2.44 14.52
CA ASP A 32 -17.59 -2.79 14.40
C ASP A 32 -17.73 -4.07 13.53
N GLU A 33 -18.96 -4.44 13.17
CA GLU A 33 -19.25 -5.63 12.36
C GLU A 33 -18.73 -5.55 10.91
N ARG A 34 -18.41 -4.36 10.42
CA ARG A 34 -18.01 -4.07 9.03
C ARG A 34 -16.56 -3.62 8.89
N THR A 35 -15.93 -3.18 9.98
CA THR A 35 -14.64 -2.47 9.93
C THR A 35 -13.61 -3.16 10.81
N VAL A 36 -12.47 -3.50 10.21
CA VAL A 36 -11.35 -4.15 10.91
C VAL A 36 -10.06 -3.41 10.60
N ILE A 37 -9.26 -3.15 11.62
CA ILE A 37 -7.86 -2.74 11.46
C ILE A 37 -6.98 -3.97 11.61
N LEU A 38 -6.24 -4.32 10.56
CA LEU A 38 -5.40 -5.51 10.51
C LEU A 38 -3.92 -5.12 10.41
N ALA A 39 -3.10 -5.66 11.32
CA ALA A 39 -1.66 -5.63 11.25
C ALA A 39 -1.14 -6.81 10.40
N SER A 40 -1.13 -6.66 9.08
CA SER A 40 -0.58 -7.69 8.18
C SER A 40 0.93 -7.90 8.33
N THR A 41 1.63 -6.87 8.81
CA THR A 41 3.03 -6.92 9.22
C THR A 41 3.14 -6.59 10.70
N GLY A 42 4.21 -7.06 11.33
CA GLY A 42 4.43 -6.90 12.77
C GLY A 42 5.63 -7.72 13.19
N VAL A 43 5.74 -8.02 14.48
CA VAL A 43 6.71 -9.03 14.91
C VAL A 43 6.25 -10.40 14.40
N PRO A 44 7.10 -11.23 13.76
CA PRO A 44 8.56 -11.09 13.60
C PRO A 44 9.03 -10.47 12.28
N THR A 45 8.14 -10.24 11.31
CA THR A 45 8.51 -9.93 9.93
C THR A 45 8.91 -8.47 9.68
N LEU A 46 8.57 -7.56 10.60
CA LEU A 46 8.86 -6.14 10.48
C LEU A 46 10.23 -5.78 11.09
N ASN A 47 11.24 -5.73 10.23
CA ASN A 47 12.62 -5.46 10.64
C ASN A 47 12.92 -3.97 10.88
N GLN A 48 12.13 -3.05 10.33
CA GLN A 48 12.32 -1.60 10.46
C GLN A 48 10.98 -0.85 10.43
N GLY A 49 10.91 0.23 11.21
CA GLY A 49 9.73 1.10 11.25
C GLY A 49 8.71 0.69 12.30
N THR A 50 7.49 1.17 12.13
CA THR A 50 6.32 0.87 12.98
C THR A 50 5.27 0.19 12.12
N VAL A 51 4.48 -0.69 12.74
CA VAL A 51 3.37 -1.35 12.06
C VAL A 51 2.47 -0.32 11.40
N GLU A 52 2.29 -0.48 10.09
CA GLU A 52 1.38 0.32 9.28
C GLU A 52 0.20 -0.56 8.87
N PRO A 53 -0.85 -0.63 9.69
CA PRO A 53 -1.96 -1.52 9.45
C PRO A 53 -2.75 -1.14 8.20
N VAL A 54 -3.59 -2.06 7.77
CA VAL A 54 -4.62 -1.82 6.76
C VAL A 54 -5.99 -1.78 7.43
N MET A 55 -6.90 -1.01 6.86
CA MET A 55 -8.30 -1.03 7.25
C MET A 55 -9.08 -1.81 6.20
N LEU A 56 -9.84 -2.82 6.65
CA LEU A 56 -10.75 -3.59 5.84
C LEU A 56 -12.17 -3.12 6.16
N GLU A 57 -12.94 -2.81 5.13
CA GLU A 57 -14.31 -2.30 5.24
C GLU A 57 -15.24 -3.10 4.34
N ALA A 58 -16.23 -3.75 4.95
CA ALA A 58 -17.30 -4.44 4.23
C ALA A 58 -18.12 -3.43 3.42
N GLN A 59 -18.28 -3.68 2.11
CA GLN A 59 -19.10 -2.84 1.23
C GLN A 59 -20.59 -3.17 1.32
N THR A 60 -20.92 -4.41 1.70
CA THR A 60 -22.30 -4.88 1.90
C THR A 60 -22.44 -5.44 3.30
N ASP A 61 -23.68 -5.55 3.74
CA ASP A 61 -24.01 -6.22 5.00
C ASP A 61 -23.82 -7.75 4.86
N ASP A 62 -23.87 -8.47 5.98
CA ASP A 62 -23.72 -9.94 6.08
C ASP A 62 -22.37 -10.52 5.61
N ILE A 63 -21.33 -9.69 5.52
CA ILE A 63 -19.96 -10.16 5.27
C ILE A 63 -19.36 -10.69 6.58
N ASN A 64 -18.88 -11.93 6.57
CA ASN A 64 -18.08 -12.46 7.68
C ASN A 64 -16.68 -11.84 7.68
N MET A 65 -16.54 -10.71 8.39
CA MET A 65 -15.28 -9.97 8.48
C MET A 65 -14.15 -10.74 9.15
N ILE A 66 -14.45 -11.74 9.99
CA ILE A 66 -13.42 -12.60 10.59
C ILE A 66 -12.74 -13.42 9.49
N SER A 67 -13.52 -14.13 8.68
CA SER A 67 -12.98 -14.93 7.57
C SER A 67 -12.28 -14.08 6.51
N VAL A 68 -12.79 -12.88 6.22
CA VAL A 68 -12.12 -11.94 5.31
C VAL A 68 -10.76 -11.51 5.87
N THR A 69 -10.69 -11.22 7.16
CA THR A 69 -9.44 -10.81 7.83
C THR A 69 -8.41 -11.93 7.84
N GLU A 70 -8.82 -13.16 8.16
CA GLU A 70 -7.97 -14.35 8.12
C GLU A 70 -7.44 -14.60 6.70
N TYR A 71 -8.31 -14.52 5.69
CA TYR A 71 -7.92 -14.68 4.30
C TYR A 71 -6.94 -13.59 3.86
N PHE A 72 -7.23 -12.32 4.16
CA PHE A 72 -6.35 -11.21 3.81
C PHE A 72 -4.96 -11.39 4.41
N TYR A 73 -4.90 -11.78 5.70
CA TYR A 73 -3.65 -12.07 6.39
C TYR A 73 -2.89 -13.24 5.75
N ALA A 74 -3.56 -14.36 5.49
CA ALA A 74 -2.93 -15.53 4.87
C ALA A 74 -2.30 -15.18 3.52
N VAL A 75 -3.00 -14.36 2.72
CA VAL A 75 -2.55 -13.95 1.39
C VAL A 75 -1.46 -12.86 1.46
N SER A 76 -1.40 -12.06 2.52
CA SER A 76 -0.30 -11.10 2.74
C SER A 76 1.01 -11.77 3.14
N GLN A 77 0.97 -13.00 3.67
CA GLN A 77 2.16 -13.81 3.96
C GLN A 77 2.80 -14.41 2.70
N LEU A 78 2.13 -14.39 1.54
CA LEU A 78 2.61 -14.96 0.28
C LEU A 78 3.65 -14.07 -0.43
N ASN A 79 4.73 -13.74 0.27
CA ASN A 79 5.83 -12.94 -0.28
C ASN A 79 6.88 -13.79 -0.99
N TRP A 80 6.63 -14.14 -2.25
CA TRP A 80 7.58 -14.93 -3.05
C TRP A 80 8.90 -14.21 -3.35
N SER A 81 8.94 -12.87 -3.27
CA SER A 81 10.18 -12.11 -3.48
C SER A 81 11.09 -12.12 -2.25
N ASN A 82 10.53 -12.24 -1.05
CA ASN A 82 11.28 -12.36 0.19
C ASN A 82 10.49 -13.14 1.25
N PRO A 83 10.76 -14.45 1.40
CA PRO A 83 10.03 -15.32 2.32
C PRO A 83 10.16 -14.95 3.80
N ASN A 84 11.17 -14.17 4.17
CA ASN A 84 11.42 -13.79 5.56
C ASN A 84 10.58 -12.59 6.02
N THR A 85 9.77 -12.01 5.12
CA THR A 85 9.03 -10.77 5.39
C THR A 85 7.61 -10.87 4.85
N ALA A 86 6.61 -10.62 5.70
CA ALA A 86 5.24 -10.43 5.27
C ALA A 86 5.09 -9.17 4.41
N GLN A 87 4.11 -9.17 3.51
CA GLN A 87 3.71 -7.97 2.80
C GLN A 87 2.62 -7.23 3.58
N ARG A 88 2.60 -5.91 3.44
CA ARG A 88 1.53 -5.09 4.02
C ARG A 88 0.18 -5.32 3.35
N LEU A 89 0.19 -5.53 2.03
CA LEU A 89 -1.01 -5.75 1.23
C LEU A 89 -1.09 -7.23 0.84
N ALA A 90 -2.30 -7.75 0.67
CA ALA A 90 -2.52 -9.05 0.04
C ALA A 90 -1.83 -9.09 -1.34
N ILE A 91 -1.22 -10.23 -1.68
CA ILE A 91 -0.44 -10.39 -2.92
C ILE A 91 -1.23 -10.01 -4.19
N THR A 92 -2.55 -10.22 -4.17
CA THR A 92 -3.45 -9.87 -5.28
C THR A 92 -3.47 -8.36 -5.50
N LEU A 93 -3.68 -7.58 -4.44
CA LEU A 93 -3.66 -6.12 -4.50
C LEU A 93 -2.27 -5.62 -4.91
N LYS A 94 -1.21 -6.13 -4.28
CA LYS A 94 0.16 -5.71 -4.58
C LYS A 94 0.52 -5.95 -6.05
N ARG A 95 0.18 -7.13 -6.60
CA ARG A 95 0.48 -7.47 -8.00
C ARG A 95 -0.22 -6.55 -8.97
N THR A 96 -1.51 -6.32 -8.78
CA THR A 96 -2.27 -5.37 -9.59
C THR A 96 -1.65 -3.98 -9.52
N ASP A 97 -1.24 -3.53 -8.32
CA ASP A 97 -0.58 -2.25 -8.13
C ASP A 97 0.76 -2.16 -8.88
N ASP A 98 1.56 -3.21 -8.82
CA ASP A 98 2.87 -3.29 -9.47
C ASP A 98 2.70 -3.35 -11.01
N GLU A 99 1.70 -4.06 -11.52
CA GLU A 99 1.32 -4.09 -12.94
C GLU A 99 0.85 -2.71 -13.44
N LEU A 100 -0.05 -2.05 -12.72
CA LEU A 100 -0.55 -0.72 -13.08
C LEU A 100 0.59 0.31 -13.09
N LYS A 101 1.52 0.26 -12.14
CA LYS A 101 2.72 1.12 -12.12
C LYS A 101 3.61 0.85 -13.33
N ASN A 102 3.80 -0.42 -13.69
CA ASN A 102 4.59 -0.80 -14.85
C ASN A 102 3.96 -0.30 -16.15
N HIS A 103 2.64 -0.46 -16.32
CA HIS A 103 1.90 0.07 -17.45
C HIS A 103 2.00 1.59 -17.55
N ALA A 104 1.76 2.31 -16.45
CA ALA A 104 1.89 3.76 -16.41
C ALA A 104 3.31 4.23 -16.78
N ALA A 105 4.34 3.55 -16.27
CA ALA A 105 5.74 3.86 -16.59
C ALA A 105 6.06 3.62 -18.08
N GLN A 106 5.51 2.57 -18.68
CA GLN A 106 5.65 2.29 -20.11
C GLN A 106 4.97 3.36 -20.96
N GLU A 107 3.76 3.77 -20.61
CA GLU A 107 3.04 4.84 -21.33
C GLU A 107 3.79 6.17 -21.26
N ILE A 108 4.29 6.55 -20.08
CA ILE A 108 5.13 7.76 -19.92
C ILE A 108 6.37 7.66 -20.80
N ARG A 109 7.07 6.52 -20.79
CA ARG A 109 8.26 6.30 -21.61
C ARG A 109 7.96 6.38 -23.10
N LEU A 110 6.88 5.76 -23.55
CA LEU A 110 6.44 5.81 -24.95
C LEU A 110 6.00 7.23 -25.35
N GLY A 111 5.31 7.95 -24.47
CA GLY A 111 4.95 9.36 -24.67
C GLY A 111 6.18 10.26 -24.81
N LEU A 112 7.20 10.05 -23.97
CA LEU A 112 8.49 10.76 -24.06
C LEU A 112 9.25 10.46 -25.36
N LEU A 113 9.21 9.20 -25.82
CA LEU A 113 9.85 8.76 -27.07
C LEU A 113 9.07 9.20 -28.33
N ARG A 114 7.75 9.41 -28.23
CA ARG A 114 6.89 9.91 -29.31
C ARG A 114 7.03 11.42 -29.57
N GLY A 115 7.87 12.11 -28.80
CA GLY A 115 8.44 13.41 -29.17
C GLY A 115 7.77 14.62 -28.54
N LYS A 116 8.61 15.51 -28.01
CA LYS A 116 8.29 16.94 -27.85
C LYS A 116 7.68 17.46 -29.16
N PRO A 117 6.65 18.32 -29.12
CA PRO A 117 6.11 18.90 -30.33
C PRO A 117 7.23 19.58 -31.09
N THR A 118 7.49 19.10 -32.31
CA THR A 118 8.32 19.79 -33.29
C THR A 118 7.69 21.15 -33.48
N ILE A 119 8.38 22.21 -33.06
CA ILE A 119 7.98 23.58 -33.34
C ILE A 119 8.10 23.71 -34.86
N ILE A 120 6.97 23.62 -35.55
CA ILE A 120 6.90 23.86 -36.99
C ILE A 120 7.08 25.37 -37.17
N ASP A 121 8.13 25.72 -37.90
CA ASP A 121 8.51 27.08 -38.30
C ASP A 121 7.29 27.93 -38.70
N LYS A 122 7.19 29.12 -38.11
CA LYS A 122 6.29 30.15 -38.65
C LYS A 122 6.89 30.77 -39.91
N PRO A 123 6.06 31.08 -40.91
CA PRO A 123 6.48 31.30 -42.30
C PRO A 123 7.25 32.60 -42.51
N LYS A 124 8.16 32.58 -43.51
CA LYS A 124 8.86 33.74 -44.07
C LYS A 124 7.88 34.90 -44.32
N LYS A 125 8.16 36.07 -43.74
CA LYS A 125 7.51 37.33 -44.13
C LYS A 125 7.77 37.57 -45.61
N VAL A 126 6.73 37.44 -46.42
CA VAL A 126 6.71 37.95 -47.80
C VAL A 126 6.60 39.47 -47.69
N GLY A 127 7.55 40.17 -48.31
CA GLY A 127 7.55 41.63 -48.36
C GLY A 127 6.36 42.17 -49.15
N SER A 128 5.92 43.36 -48.78
CA SER A 128 5.03 44.19 -49.60
C SER A 128 5.39 45.66 -49.39
N LEU A 129 5.96 46.22 -50.47
CA LEU A 129 5.96 47.61 -50.96
C LEU A 129 6.28 48.75 -49.98
#